data_AF-A0A1J5RZ21-F1
#
_entry.id   AF-A0A1J5RZ21-F1
#
_cell.length_a   1.000
_cell.length_b   1.000
_cell.length_c   1.000
_cell.angle_alpha   90.00
_cell.angle_beta   90.00
_cell.angle_gamma   90.00
#
_symmetry.space_group_name_H-M   'P 1'
#
loop_
_entity.id
_entity.type
_entity.pdbx_description
1 polymer ?
#
loop_
_entity_poly.entity_id
_entity_poly.type
_entity_poly.pdbx_seq_one_letter_code
_entity_poly.pdbx_strand_id
1 'polypeptide(L)'
;MTFDIDSNGILSVSARDTASGKSQSISITGSTRLSEDDKKRMVDDATRYADADKKRREDAEKLNAADAGCYEAEKMLANFADKLTDELKKRIETALHETKEALLRKDVPLASTRAEALRKILQEAGAVLYAQSGQAPKGGPYTETRWQGPEPAPNVGETTGEPRPSGSGPRGKVVDAEYKENK
;
A
#
# COMPACT_ATOMS: atom_id res chain seq x y z
N MET A 1 -9.52 -3.32 -9.45
CA MET A 1 -9.17 -3.57 -10.86
C MET A 1 -10.20 -4.54 -11.42
N THR A 2 -10.68 -4.30 -12.64
CA THR A 2 -11.77 -5.07 -13.26
C THR A 2 -11.40 -5.40 -14.70
N PHE A 3 -11.66 -6.64 -15.09
CA PHE A 3 -11.50 -7.15 -16.45
C PHE A 3 -12.89 -7.44 -17.03
N ASP A 4 -13.21 -6.84 -18.17
CA ASP A 4 -14.48 -7.00 -18.87
C ASP A 4 -14.23 -7.44 -20.32
N ILE A 5 -14.94 -8.46 -20.79
CA ILE A 5 -14.82 -9.00 -22.14
C ILE A 5 -16.17 -8.86 -22.83
N ASP A 6 -16.21 -8.12 -23.94
CA ASP A 6 -17.44 -7.93 -24.70
C ASP A 6 -17.71 -9.08 -25.70
N SER A 7 -18.91 -9.10 -26.27
CA SER A 7 -19.32 -10.09 -27.28
C SER A 7 -18.49 -10.02 -28.59
N ASN A 8 -17.75 -8.93 -28.81
CA ASN A 8 -16.84 -8.77 -29.95
C ASN A 8 -15.43 -9.29 -29.64
N GLY A 9 -15.16 -9.68 -28.40
CA GLY A 9 -13.87 -10.15 -27.91
C GLY A 9 -12.88 -9.02 -27.56
N ILE A 10 -13.37 -7.81 -27.33
CA ILE A 10 -12.58 -6.68 -26.83
C ILE A 10 -12.43 -6.83 -25.32
N LEU A 11 -11.18 -6.90 -24.84
CA LEU A 11 -10.87 -6.90 -23.42
C LEU A 11 -10.69 -5.47 -22.93
N SER A 12 -11.54 -5.05 -22.01
CA SER A 12 -11.46 -3.77 -21.31
C SER A 12 -10.90 -3.99 -19.91
N VAL A 13 -9.73 -3.41 -19.64
CA VAL A 13 -9.08 -3.44 -18.33
C VAL A 13 -9.26 -2.09 -17.67
N SER A 14 -9.93 -2.03 -16.52
CA SER A 14 -10.13 -0.79 -15.77
C SER A 14 -9.55 -0.89 -14.36
N ALA A 15 -8.83 0.16 -13.96
CA ALA A 15 -8.36 0.36 -12.61
C ALA A 15 -8.91 1.69 -12.10
N ARG A 16 -9.69 1.64 -11.02
CA ARG A 16 -10.18 2.81 -10.31
C ARG A 16 -9.46 2.91 -8.97
N ASP A 17 -8.90 4.09 -8.71
CA ASP A 17 -8.42 4.45 -7.38
C ASP A 17 -9.62 4.81 -6.51
N THR A 18 -9.78 4.13 -5.38
CA THR A 18 -10.95 4.29 -4.50
C THR A 18 -10.90 5.59 -3.69
N ALA A 19 -9.72 6.17 -3.48
CA ALA A 19 -9.54 7.39 -2.70
C ALA A 19 -9.83 8.66 -3.51
N SER A 20 -9.32 8.74 -4.75
CA SER A 20 -9.50 9.89 -5.64
C SER A 20 -10.66 9.75 -6.62
N GLY A 21 -11.25 8.55 -6.73
CA GLY A 21 -12.33 8.23 -7.67
C GLY A 21 -11.89 8.22 -9.15
N LYS A 22 -10.63 8.54 -9.44
CA LYS A 22 -10.07 8.56 -10.80
C LYS A 22 -9.95 7.13 -11.32
N SER A 23 -10.36 6.94 -12.57
CA SER A 23 -10.25 5.66 -13.27
C SER A 23 -9.36 5.78 -14.50
N GLN A 24 -8.53 4.77 -14.72
CA GLN A 24 -7.80 4.56 -15.96
C GLN A 24 -8.28 3.27 -16.61
N SER A 25 -8.44 3.29 -17.93
CA SER A 25 -8.91 2.13 -18.69
C SER A 25 -8.07 1.94 -19.94
N ILE A 26 -7.77 0.69 -20.24
CA ILE A 26 -7.11 0.25 -21.47
C ILE A 26 -8.04 -0.71 -22.18
N SER A 27 -8.28 -0.48 -23.47
CA SER A 27 -9.01 -1.39 -24.34
C SER A 27 -8.04 -2.10 -25.25
N ILE A 28 -8.05 -3.43 -25.22
CA ILE A 28 -7.24 -4.26 -26.11
C ILE A 28 -8.17 -4.72 -27.23
N THR A 29 -8.02 -4.09 -28.39
CA THR A 29 -8.73 -4.43 -29.62
C THR A 29 -7.80 -5.25 -30.53
N GLY A 30 -8.26 -6.41 -30.99
CA GLY A 30 -7.51 -7.21 -31.95
C GLY A 30 -7.54 -8.71 -31.67
N SER A 31 -7.61 -9.48 -32.75
CA SER A 31 -7.55 -10.92 -32.75
C SER A 31 -6.12 -11.44 -32.60
N THR A 32 -5.49 -11.23 -31.44
CA THR A 32 -4.32 -12.02 -31.01
C THR A 32 -4.79 -13.39 -30.49
N ARG A 33 -5.67 -14.04 -31.26
CA ARG A 33 -6.19 -15.36 -30.92
C ARG A 33 -5.08 -16.37 -31.13
N LEU A 34 -4.70 -17.06 -30.07
CA LEU A 34 -3.81 -18.21 -30.13
C LEU A 34 -4.38 -19.26 -31.09
N SER A 35 -3.52 -19.88 -31.90
CA SER A 35 -3.92 -21.03 -32.72
C SER A 35 -4.31 -22.22 -31.81
N GLU A 36 -5.09 -23.18 -32.33
CA GLU A 36 -5.43 -24.38 -31.54
C GLU A 36 -4.19 -25.18 -31.13
N ASP A 37 -3.16 -25.20 -31.99
CA ASP A 37 -1.88 -25.84 -31.68
C ASP A 37 -1.14 -25.11 -30.56
N ASP A 38 -1.14 -23.77 -30.55
CA ASP A 38 -0.56 -23.00 -29.46
C ASP A 38 -1.33 -23.17 -28.16
N LYS A 39 -2.68 -23.22 -28.20
CA LYS A 39 -3.51 -23.49 -27.02
C LYS A 39 -3.17 -24.85 -26.42
N LYS A 40 -3.10 -25.90 -27.25
CA LYS A 40 -2.78 -27.25 -26.80
C LYS A 40 -1.37 -27.32 -26.20
N ARG A 41 -0.39 -26.65 -26.83
CA ARG A 41 0.97 -26.55 -26.31
C ARG A 41 1.01 -25.85 -24.95
N MET A 42 0.31 -24.72 -24.80
CA MET A 42 0.26 -23.99 -23.53
C MET A 42 -0.39 -24.78 -22.40
N VAL A 43 -1.43 -25.56 -22.69
CA VAL A 43 -2.08 -26.44 -21.69
C VAL A 43 -1.14 -27.58 -21.25
N ASP A 44 -0.43 -28.19 -22.21
CA ASP A 44 0.55 -29.24 -21.92
C ASP A 44 1.72 -28.69 -21.10
N ASP A 45 2.28 -27.55 -21.50
CA ASP A 45 3.35 -26.86 -20.77
C ASP A 45 2.90 -26.47 -19.35
N ALA A 46 1.71 -25.90 -19.19
CA ALA A 46 1.18 -25.54 -17.87
C ALA A 46 1.03 -26.75 -16.95
N THR A 47 0.64 -27.91 -17.49
CA THR A 47 0.54 -29.15 -16.71
C THR A 47 1.92 -29.68 -16.34
N ARG A 48 2.84 -29.69 -17.31
CA ARG A 48 4.21 -30.17 -17.12
C ARG A 48 5.02 -29.33 -16.13
N TYR A 49 4.80 -28.02 -16.10
CA TYR A 49 5.52 -27.09 -15.21
C TYR A 49 4.74 -26.71 -13.94
N ALA A 50 3.55 -27.27 -13.72
CA ALA A 50 2.69 -26.93 -12.59
C ALA A 50 3.43 -26.94 -11.23
N ASP A 51 4.20 -27.99 -10.95
CA ASP A 51 4.95 -28.12 -9.69
C ASP A 51 6.10 -27.10 -9.58
N ALA A 52 6.80 -26.84 -10.68
CA ALA A 52 7.88 -25.87 -10.72
C ALA A 52 7.34 -24.44 -10.50
N ASP A 53 6.22 -24.10 -11.12
CA ASP A 53 5.57 -22.80 -10.96
C ASP A 53 4.95 -22.63 -9.58
N LYS A 54 4.39 -23.71 -9.01
CA LYS A 54 3.93 -23.72 -7.63
C LYS A 54 5.07 -23.39 -6.67
N LYS A 55 6.23 -24.02 -6.84
CA LYS A 55 7.41 -23.74 -6.01
C LYS A 55 7.90 -22.30 -6.18
N ARG A 56 7.98 -21.79 -7.41
CA ARG A 56 8.35 -20.39 -7.67
C ARG A 56 7.37 -19.41 -7.00
N ARG A 57 6.07 -19.71 -7.03
CA ARG A 57 5.05 -18.90 -6.37
C ARG A 57 5.25 -18.91 -4.85
N GLU A 58 5.45 -20.09 -4.25
CA GLU A 58 5.72 -20.21 -2.81
C GLU A 58 6.99 -19.44 -2.39
N ASP A 59 8.04 -19.51 -3.21
CA ASP A 59 9.28 -18.76 -2.99
C ASP A 59 9.06 -17.25 -3.06
N ALA A 60 8.29 -16.78 -4.06
CA ALA A 60 7.92 -15.36 -4.18
C ALA A 60 7.03 -14.89 -3.02
N GLU A 61 6.07 -15.70 -2.58
CA GLU A 61 5.23 -15.41 -1.42
C GLU A 61 6.06 -15.25 -0.14
N LYS A 62 7.06 -16.12 0.07
CA LYS A 62 7.98 -16.02 1.21
C LYS A 62 8.81 -14.74 1.16
N LEU A 63 9.34 -14.39 -0.01
CA LEU A 63 10.10 -13.14 -0.18
C LEU A 63 9.21 -11.91 0.07
N ASN A 64 7.99 -11.90 -0.45
CA ASN A 64 7.04 -10.81 -0.23
C ASN A 64 6.62 -10.71 1.25
N ALA A 65 6.45 -11.84 1.94
CA ALA A 65 6.14 -11.86 3.36
C ALA A 65 7.30 -11.33 4.22
N ALA A 66 8.54 -11.64 3.83
CA ALA A 66 9.74 -11.10 4.48
C ALA A 66 9.87 -9.58 4.25
N ASP A 67 9.63 -9.11 3.02
CA ASP A 67 9.65 -7.69 2.68
C ASP A 67 8.56 -6.89 3.43
N ALA A 68 7.34 -7.43 3.50
CA ALA A 68 6.27 -6.85 4.30
C ALA A 68 6.64 -6.72 5.79
N GLY A 69 7.35 -7.71 6.34
CA GLY A 69 7.88 -7.65 7.71
C GLY A 69 8.96 -6.59 7.90
N CYS A 70 9.85 -6.39 6.91
CA CYS A 70 10.81 -5.30 6.92
C CYS A 70 10.11 -3.94 6.96
N TYR A 71 9.09 -3.74 6.12
CA TYR A 71 8.32 -2.49 6.09
C TYR A 71 7.62 -2.20 7.43
N GLU A 72 7.03 -3.22 8.06
CA GLU A 72 6.43 -3.09 9.39
C GLU A 72 7.47 -2.68 10.45
N ALA A 73 8.67 -3.27 10.40
CA ALA A 73 9.77 -2.92 11.28
C ALA A 73 10.24 -1.47 11.10
N GLU A 74 10.41 -1.02 9.86
CA GLU A 74 10.76 0.37 9.55
C GLU A 74 9.71 1.34 10.09
N LYS A 75 8.43 1.04 9.85
CA LYS A 75 7.32 1.85 10.33
C LYS A 75 7.29 1.91 11.86
N MET A 76 7.60 0.81 12.53
CA MET A 76 7.64 0.78 13.99
C MET A 76 8.79 1.63 14.53
N LEU A 77 9.99 1.51 13.95
CA LEU A 77 11.13 2.37 14.32
C LEU A 77 10.83 3.85 14.06
N ALA A 78 10.24 4.19 12.91
CA ALA A 78 9.91 5.57 12.57
C ALA A 78 8.90 6.22 13.53
N ASN A 79 7.92 5.46 14.04
CA ASN A 79 6.84 6.01 14.88
C ASN A 79 7.08 5.85 16.39
N PHE A 80 7.88 4.85 16.79
CA PHE A 80 7.99 4.44 18.18
C PHE A 80 9.42 4.30 18.67
N ALA A 81 10.43 4.73 17.90
CA ALA A 81 11.83 4.70 18.35
C ALA A 81 11.96 5.29 19.77
N ASP A 82 11.44 6.48 20.04
CA ASP A 82 11.64 7.13 21.34
C ASP A 82 11.07 6.36 22.55
N LYS A 83 10.17 5.42 22.32
CA LYS A 83 9.54 4.57 23.35
C LYS A 83 10.20 3.21 23.52
N LEU A 84 11.12 2.85 22.62
CA LEU A 84 11.86 1.59 22.67
C LEU A 84 13.21 1.79 23.37
N THR A 85 13.68 0.76 24.06
CA THR A 85 15.03 0.77 24.64
C THR A 85 16.08 0.73 23.53
N ASP A 86 17.24 1.33 23.77
CA ASP A 86 18.31 1.39 22.76
C ASP A 86 18.85 0.02 22.36
N GLU A 87 18.81 -0.95 23.28
CA GLU A 87 19.13 -2.34 22.98
C GLU A 87 18.13 -2.95 21.99
N LEU A 88 16.83 -2.71 22.18
CA LEU A 88 15.79 -3.27 21.33
C LEU A 88 15.78 -2.60 19.95
N LYS A 89 16.02 -1.29 19.86
CA LYS A 89 16.24 -0.58 18.59
C LYS A 89 17.37 -1.21 17.78
N LYS A 90 18.55 -1.38 18.39
CA LYS A 90 19.73 -1.96 17.71
C LYS A 90 19.46 -3.38 17.23
N ARG A 91 18.74 -4.18 18.02
CA ARG A 91 18.32 -5.54 17.64
C ARG A 91 17.40 -5.52 16.41
N ILE A 92 16.41 -4.61 16.36
CA ILE A 92 15.52 -4.45 15.20
C ILE A 92 16.31 -3.99 13.98
N GLU A 93 17.14 -2.95 14.09
CA GLU A 93 17.94 -2.41 12.98
C GLU A 93 18.88 -3.47 12.38
N THR A 94 19.54 -4.25 13.23
CA THR A 94 20.42 -5.34 12.81
C THR A 94 19.63 -6.43 12.07
N ALA A 95 18.53 -6.91 12.66
CA ALA A 95 17.70 -7.95 12.04
C ALA A 95 17.05 -7.47 10.72
N LEU A 96 16.69 -6.19 10.65
CA LEU A 96 16.14 -5.54 9.45
C LEU A 96 17.19 -5.48 8.34
N HIS A 97 18.42 -5.08 8.66
CA HIS A 97 19.53 -5.07 7.70
C HIS A 97 19.81 -6.48 7.16
N GLU A 98 19.95 -7.48 8.04
CA GLU A 98 20.20 -8.87 7.64
C GLU A 98 19.08 -9.45 6.77
N THR A 99 17.81 -9.12 7.09
CA THR A 99 16.66 -9.57 6.30
C THR A 99 16.67 -8.92 4.92
N LYS A 100 16.98 -7.63 4.82
CA LYS A 100 17.13 -6.92 3.54
C LYS A 100 18.27 -7.46 2.69
N GLU A 101 19.41 -7.78 3.28
CA GLU A 101 20.52 -8.41 2.55
C GLU A 101 20.12 -9.77 1.98
N ALA A 102 19.40 -10.58 2.75
CA ALA A 102 18.88 -11.87 2.27
C ALA A 102 17.87 -11.70 1.12
N LEU A 103 16.99 -10.69 1.21
CA LEU A 103 16.05 -10.32 0.14
C LEU A 103 16.76 -9.88 -1.15
N LEU A 104 17.81 -9.03 -1.04
CA LEU A 104 18.61 -8.59 -2.18
C LEU A 104 19.30 -9.76 -2.89
N ARG A 105 19.72 -10.77 -2.13
CA ARG A 105 20.33 -12.00 -2.65
C ARG A 105 19.30 -13.01 -3.17
N LYS A 106 18.00 -12.75 -3.00
CA LYS A 106 16.89 -13.68 -3.31
C LYS A 106 17.08 -15.05 -2.66
N ASP A 107 17.69 -15.08 -1.49
CA ASP A 107 17.91 -16.28 -0.72
C ASP A 107 16.67 -16.58 0.13
N VAL A 108 15.74 -17.36 -0.44
CA VAL A 108 14.44 -17.69 0.17
C VAL A 108 14.56 -18.30 1.58
N PRO A 109 15.37 -19.36 1.82
CA PRO A 109 15.47 -19.94 3.15
C PRO A 109 16.07 -18.96 4.15
N LEU A 110 17.13 -18.22 3.76
CA LEU A 110 17.76 -17.25 4.65
C LEU A 110 16.81 -16.08 4.97
N ALA A 111 16.13 -15.55 3.95
CA ALA A 111 15.15 -14.47 4.11
C ALA A 111 13.99 -14.88 5.02
N SER A 112 13.49 -16.12 4.87
CA SER A 112 12.42 -16.65 5.74
C SER A 112 12.88 -16.73 7.20
N THR A 113 14.07 -17.30 7.47
CA THR A 113 14.59 -17.42 8.83
C THR A 113 14.85 -16.05 9.47
N ARG A 114 15.43 -15.10 8.72
CA ARG A 114 15.69 -13.74 9.22
C ARG A 114 14.39 -12.97 9.45
N ALA A 115 13.40 -13.12 8.57
CA ALA A 115 12.08 -12.53 8.75
C ALA A 115 11.33 -13.08 9.97
N GLU A 116 11.46 -14.37 10.27
CA GLU A 116 10.91 -14.95 11.50
C GLU A 116 11.59 -14.40 12.76
N ALA A 117 12.92 -14.24 12.72
CA ALA A 117 13.67 -13.61 13.82
C ALA A 117 13.25 -12.15 14.02
N LEU A 118 13.12 -11.39 12.92
CA LEU A 118 12.63 -10.01 12.94
C LEU A 118 11.23 -9.95 13.56
N ARG A 119 10.30 -10.83 13.14
CA ARG A 119 8.94 -10.91 13.71
C ARG A 119 8.93 -11.14 15.21
N LYS A 120 9.80 -12.01 15.75
CA LYS A 120 9.90 -12.24 17.20
C LYS A 120 10.34 -10.96 17.93
N ILE A 121 11.32 -10.25 17.38
CA ILE A 121 11.79 -8.97 17.95
C ILE A 121 10.68 -7.91 17.87
N LEU A 122 9.92 -7.85 16.77
CA LEU A 122 8.78 -6.95 16.64
C LEU A 122 7.67 -7.25 17.65
N GLN A 123 7.42 -8.52 17.95
CA GLN A 123 6.47 -8.92 18.99
C GLN A 123 6.94 -8.48 20.39
N GLU A 124 8.23 -8.65 20.71
CA GLU A 124 8.84 -8.13 21.94
C GLU A 124 8.69 -6.60 22.03
N ALA A 125 9.00 -5.89 20.94
CA ALA A 125 8.84 -4.44 20.85
C ALA A 125 7.38 -4.01 21.05
N GLY A 126 6.44 -4.69 20.40
CA GLY A 126 5.01 -4.44 20.52
C GLY A 126 4.51 -4.66 21.95
N ALA A 127 5.00 -5.67 22.65
CA ALA A 127 4.68 -5.92 24.05
C ALA A 127 5.18 -4.79 24.97
N VAL A 128 6.40 -4.29 24.74
CA VAL A 128 6.95 -3.14 25.48
C VAL A 128 6.11 -1.89 25.23
N LEU A 129 5.77 -1.61 23.97
CA LEU A 129 4.94 -0.46 23.61
C LEU A 129 3.52 -0.55 24.20
N TYR A 130 2.94 -1.75 24.24
CA TYR A 130 1.64 -2.00 24.85
C TYR A 130 1.66 -1.84 26.38
N ALA A 131 2.72 -2.33 27.03
CA ALA A 131 2.90 -2.18 28.47
C ALA A 131 3.11 -0.71 28.87
N GLN A 132 3.79 0.08 28.04
CA GLN A 132 3.99 1.51 28.27
C GLN A 132 2.75 2.36 27.95
N SER A 133 1.84 1.89 27.08
CA SER A 133 0.68 2.67 26.66
C SER A 133 -0.53 2.52 27.57
N GLY A 134 -0.63 1.48 28.42
CA GLY A 134 -1.66 1.35 29.46
C GLY A 134 -3.12 1.44 28.98
N GLN A 135 -3.35 1.48 27.66
CA GLN A 135 -4.63 1.67 27.01
C GLN A 135 -4.83 0.51 26.04
N ALA A 136 -5.92 -0.22 26.25
CA ALA A 136 -6.43 -1.19 25.28
C ALA A 136 -6.45 -0.56 23.88
N PRO A 137 -6.09 -1.31 22.82
CA PRO A 137 -5.94 -0.72 21.50
C PRO A 137 -7.34 -0.42 20.96
N LYS A 138 -7.76 0.85 21.03
CA LYS A 138 -8.77 1.38 20.11
C LYS A 138 -8.08 1.64 18.78
N GLY A 139 -7.96 0.59 17.96
CA GLY A 139 -7.45 0.69 16.60
C GLY A 139 -6.74 -0.56 16.16
N GLY A 140 -7.49 -1.50 15.56
CA GLY A 140 -6.90 -2.49 14.67
C GLY A 140 -6.28 -1.81 13.44
N PRO A 141 -5.57 -2.54 12.58
CA PRO A 141 -4.80 -2.01 11.45
C PRO A 141 -5.62 -1.35 10.31
N TYR A 142 -6.89 -1.03 10.56
CA TYR A 142 -7.81 -0.36 9.65
C TYR A 142 -8.52 0.78 10.39
N THR A 143 -7.79 1.78 10.87
CA THR A 143 -8.42 3.08 11.14
C THR A 143 -8.34 3.90 9.86
N GLU A 144 -9.36 3.75 9.01
CA GLU A 144 -9.74 4.80 8.06
C GLU A 144 -9.80 6.11 8.85
N THR A 145 -9.01 7.09 8.44
CA THR A 145 -9.24 8.48 8.80
C THR A 145 -10.55 8.91 8.15
N ARG A 146 -11.68 8.58 8.79
CA ARG A 146 -12.98 9.19 8.47
C ARG A 146 -12.86 10.65 8.87
N TRP A 147 -12.70 11.50 7.87
CA TRP A 147 -12.77 12.94 8.02
C TRP A 147 -14.14 13.30 8.62
N GLN A 148 -14.16 13.70 9.88
CA GLN A 148 -15.34 14.28 10.53
C GLN A 148 -15.39 15.74 10.09
N GLY A 149 -16.10 16.00 8.99
CA GLY A 149 -16.53 17.35 8.67
C GLY A 149 -17.38 17.92 9.81
N PRO A 150 -17.36 19.24 10.04
CA PRO A 150 -18.11 19.86 11.12
C PRO A 150 -19.61 19.58 10.96
N GLU A 151 -20.25 19.27 12.09
CA GLU A 151 -21.68 18.95 12.18
C GLU A 151 -22.57 20.00 11.48
N PRO A 152 -23.66 19.60 10.82
CA PRO A 152 -24.62 20.56 10.30
C PRO A 152 -25.35 21.26 11.44
N ALA A 153 -25.34 22.60 11.42
CA ALA A 153 -26.09 23.44 12.33
C ALA A 153 -27.62 23.20 12.22
N PRO A 154 -28.38 23.39 13.31
CA PRO A 154 -29.80 23.08 13.34
C PRO A 154 -30.63 24.03 12.46
N ASN A 155 -31.64 23.43 11.83
CA ASN A 155 -32.61 24.01 10.92
C ASN A 155 -33.34 25.22 11.51
N VAL A 156 -33.24 26.39 10.85
CA VAL A 156 -34.19 27.50 10.97
C VAL A 156 -34.46 28.15 9.60
N GLY A 157 -35.69 27.98 9.11
CA GLY A 157 -36.50 29.03 8.51
C GLY A 157 -36.25 29.48 7.06
N GLU A 158 -37.33 29.43 6.28
CA GLU A 158 -37.57 30.05 4.97
C GLU A 158 -37.03 31.49 4.79
N THR A 159 -36.56 31.84 3.57
CA THR A 159 -37.18 32.84 2.67
C THR A 159 -36.23 33.26 1.52
N THR A 160 -36.82 33.35 0.32
CA THR A 160 -36.52 34.12 -0.91
C THR A 160 -35.31 35.07 -1.03
N GLY A 161 -34.70 35.06 -2.24
CA GLY A 161 -34.35 36.31 -2.97
C GLY A 161 -32.88 36.51 -3.37
N GLU A 162 -32.63 36.37 -4.69
CA GLU A 162 -31.63 36.98 -5.61
C GLU A 162 -30.26 37.60 -5.17
N PRO A 163 -29.27 37.64 -6.09
CA PRO A 163 -27.83 37.78 -5.77
C PRO A 163 -27.26 39.19 -5.92
N ARG A 164 -26.09 39.44 -5.28
CA ARG A 164 -24.92 40.33 -5.61
C ARG A 164 -24.26 40.90 -4.32
N PRO A 165 -23.12 41.61 -4.36
CA PRO A 165 -21.80 41.29 -4.92
C PRO A 165 -20.63 41.59 -3.93
N SER A 166 -19.41 41.21 -4.33
CA SER A 166 -18.10 41.83 -4.04
C SER A 166 -17.83 42.56 -2.69
N GLY A 167 -16.93 41.98 -1.90
CA GLY A 167 -15.82 42.70 -1.24
C GLY A 167 -15.90 42.84 0.28
N SER A 168 -14.89 42.32 1.00
CA SER A 168 -14.11 42.99 2.09
C SER A 168 -13.58 42.04 3.19
N GLY A 169 -12.34 41.53 3.02
CA GLY A 169 -11.31 41.30 4.06
C GLY A 169 -11.34 40.03 4.94
N PRO A 170 -10.28 39.72 5.74
CA PRO A 170 -8.87 40.16 5.65
C PRO A 170 -7.82 39.01 5.77
N ARG A 171 -6.70 39.18 5.05
CA ARG A 171 -5.34 38.59 5.27
C ARG A 171 -5.12 37.09 5.04
N GLY A 172 -4.96 36.71 3.77
CA GLY A 172 -4.01 35.66 3.37
C GLY A 172 -2.68 36.29 2.97
N LYS A 173 -1.58 35.93 3.64
CA LYS A 173 -0.23 36.16 3.07
C LYS A 173 0.04 35.03 2.09
N VAL A 174 -0.09 35.31 0.79
CA VAL A 174 0.52 34.48 -0.24
C VAL A 174 1.90 35.06 -0.54
N VAL A 175 2.90 34.20 -0.50
CA VAL A 175 4.28 34.50 -0.90
C VAL A 175 4.41 34.11 -2.36
N ASP A 176 4.42 35.09 -3.26
CA ASP A 176 4.77 34.91 -4.66
C ASP A 176 6.30 34.84 -4.78
N ALA A 177 6.83 33.69 -5.19
CA ALA A 177 8.23 33.53 -5.54
C ALA A 177 8.41 33.87 -7.03
N GLU A 178 9.07 35.00 -7.32
CA GLU A 178 9.46 35.37 -8.68
C GLU A 178 10.51 34.40 -9.24
N TYR A 179 10.19 33.75 -10.36
CA TYR A 179 11.15 33.03 -11.21
C TYR A 179 11.76 34.02 -12.21
N LYS A 180 13.07 34.26 -12.14
CA LYS A 180 13.82 34.99 -13.16
C LYS A 180 14.53 34.01 -14.08
N GLU A 181 14.10 33.99 -15.33
CA GLU A 181 14.78 33.31 -16.43
C GLU A 181 16.01 34.12 -16.84
N ASN A 182 17.20 33.55 -16.66
CA ASN A 182 18.44 34.12 -17.18
C ASN A 182 18.63 33.65 -18.62
N LYS A 183 18.93 34.65 -19.45
CA LYS A 183 19.12 34.65 -20.89
C LYS A 183 20.31 33.81 -21.37
#